data_AF-A0A925Y461-F1
#
_entry.id   AF-A0A925Y461-F1
#
_cell.length_a   1.000
_cell.length_b   1.000
_cell.length_c   1.000
_cell.angle_alpha   90.00
_cell.angle_beta   90.00
_cell.angle_gamma   90.00
#
_symmetry.space_group_name_H-M   'P 1'
#
loop_
_entity.id
_entity.type
_entity.pdbx_description
1 polymer ?
#
loop_
_entity_poly.entity_id
_entity_poly.type
_entity_poly.pdbx_seq_one_letter_code
_entity_poly.pdbx_strand_id
1 'polypeptide(L)'
;MLMTTEASLPFLLLTIFCSSALADYNITTFGARPDGTTLNTVAIQKAVDAAAENGGTVRVPAGTFLTGTIFLKSRVTFDLGAGAILLGSPAIKDYTPVSWGHHED
;
A
#
# COMPACT_ATOMS: atom_id res chain seq x y z
N MET A 1 -62.85 -20.65 -14.16
CA MET A 1 -62.55 -19.23 -14.45
C MET A 1 -62.48 -18.54 -13.10
N LEU A 2 -61.35 -18.18 -12.50
CA LEU A 2 -59.94 -17.96 -12.89
C LEU A 2 -59.10 -18.56 -11.73
N MET A 3 -58.07 -19.39 -11.87
CA MET A 3 -56.73 -19.16 -12.45
C MET A 3 -55.98 -17.94 -11.85
N THR A 4 -54.83 -18.25 -11.23
CA THR A 4 -53.64 -17.43 -10.94
C THR A 4 -53.67 -16.54 -9.67
N THR A 5 -52.60 -16.28 -8.91
CA THR A 5 -51.13 -16.35 -9.14
C THR A 5 -50.38 -16.61 -7.82
N GLU A 6 -49.33 -17.44 -7.86
CA GLU A 6 -48.31 -17.53 -6.82
C GLU A 6 -47.46 -16.25 -6.84
N ALA A 7 -47.48 -15.47 -5.76
CA ALA A 7 -46.62 -14.30 -5.62
C ALA A 7 -45.18 -14.77 -5.34
N SER A 8 -44.45 -14.98 -6.44
CA SER A 8 -43.01 -15.18 -6.51
C SER A 8 -42.27 -14.09 -5.71
N LEU A 9 -41.81 -14.42 -4.51
CA LEU A 9 -40.70 -13.73 -3.87
C LEU A 9 -39.43 -14.54 -4.13
N PRO A 10 -38.59 -14.03 -5.04
CA PRO A 10 -37.21 -13.86 -4.64
C PRO A 10 -36.70 -12.50 -5.16
N PHE A 11 -37.27 -11.39 -4.67
CA PHE A 11 -36.83 -10.05 -5.06
C PHE A 11 -36.06 -9.30 -3.96
N LEU A 12 -35.49 -10.01 -2.97
CA LEU A 12 -34.53 -9.38 -2.05
C LEU A 12 -33.22 -10.14 -2.01
N LEU A 13 -32.68 -10.48 -3.18
CA LEU A 13 -31.24 -10.64 -3.31
C LEU A 13 -30.65 -9.22 -3.39
N LEU A 14 -30.48 -8.60 -2.22
CA LEU A 14 -29.62 -7.43 -2.09
C LEU A 14 -28.23 -7.89 -2.54
N THR A 15 -27.90 -7.60 -3.78
CA THR A 15 -26.58 -7.81 -4.34
C THR A 15 -25.61 -7.01 -3.48
N ILE A 16 -24.90 -7.71 -2.59
CA ILE A 16 -23.75 -7.16 -1.88
C ILE A 16 -22.70 -6.92 -2.97
N PHE A 17 -22.76 -5.76 -3.61
CA PHE A 17 -21.63 -5.22 -4.34
C PHE A 17 -20.57 -4.86 -3.30
N CYS A 18 -19.74 -5.83 -2.95
CA CYS A 18 -18.50 -5.55 -2.24
C CYS A 18 -17.58 -4.85 -3.25
N SER A 19 -17.68 -3.52 -3.35
CA SER A 19 -16.66 -2.74 -4.05
C SER A 19 -15.39 -2.84 -3.21
N SER A 20 -14.47 -3.71 -3.63
CA SER A 20 -13.08 -3.65 -3.15
C SER A 20 -12.42 -2.43 -3.77
N ALA A 21 -12.74 -1.24 -3.27
CA ALA A 21 -11.92 -0.06 -3.55
C ALA A 21 -10.51 -0.38 -3.04
N LEU A 22 -9.51 -0.35 -3.92
CA LEU A 22 -8.12 -0.53 -3.52
C LEU A 22 -7.79 0.51 -2.45
N ALA A 23 -7.39 0.05 -1.26
CA ALA A 23 -7.09 0.94 -0.16
C ALA A 23 -5.83 1.77 -0.45
N ASP A 24 -5.90 3.07 -0.18
CA ASP A 24 -4.78 4.02 -0.32
C ASP A 24 -4.09 4.25 1.03
N TYR A 25 -2.78 4.03 1.05
CA TYR A 25 -1.92 4.14 2.23
C TYR A 25 -0.93 5.29 2.04
N ASN A 26 -1.34 6.51 2.40
CA ASN A 26 -0.47 7.69 2.29
C ASN A 26 0.60 7.68 3.39
N ILE A 27 1.88 7.70 3.01
CA ILE A 27 3.01 7.65 3.94
C ILE A 27 3.03 8.78 4.98
N THR A 28 2.44 9.94 4.70
CA THR A 28 2.37 11.06 5.67
C THR A 28 1.42 10.75 6.82
N THR A 29 0.38 9.95 6.58
CA THR A 29 -0.52 9.45 7.63
C THR A 29 0.19 8.48 8.57
N PHE A 30 1.26 7.83 8.08
CA PHE A 30 2.15 6.97 8.87
C PHE A 30 3.32 7.74 9.51
N GLY A 31 3.35 9.07 9.37
CA GLY A 31 4.32 9.95 10.00
C GLY A 31 5.53 10.34 9.15
N ALA A 32 5.52 10.05 7.84
CA ALA A 32 6.58 10.50 6.95
C ALA A 32 6.56 12.04 6.78
N ARG A 33 7.73 12.67 6.75
CA ARG A 33 7.93 14.11 6.62
C ARG A 33 8.71 14.44 5.34
N PRO A 34 8.18 15.33 4.48
CA PRO A 34 8.80 15.70 3.20
C PRO A 34 9.88 16.80 3.34
N ASP A 35 10.77 16.68 4.32
CA ASP A 35 11.77 17.72 4.64
C ASP A 35 13.20 17.40 4.13
N GLY A 36 13.39 16.24 3.50
CA GLY A 36 14.69 15.76 3.02
C GLY A 36 15.73 15.45 4.10
N THR A 37 15.37 15.49 5.38
CA THR A 37 16.32 15.33 6.51
C THR A 37 15.84 14.32 7.55
N THR A 38 14.52 14.20 7.76
CA THR A 38 13.91 13.18 8.61
C THR A 38 14.04 11.81 7.96
N LEU A 39 14.59 10.83 8.67
CA LEU A 39 14.67 9.45 8.20
C LEU A 39 13.26 8.80 8.24
N ASN A 40 12.66 8.63 7.06
CA ASN A 40 11.29 8.18 6.88
C ASN A 40 11.12 6.66 6.76
N THR A 41 12.20 5.89 6.84
CA THR A 41 12.22 4.43 6.59
C THR A 41 11.12 3.70 7.37
N VAL A 42 10.96 4.00 8.66
CA VAL A 42 9.96 3.37 9.52
C VAL A 42 8.53 3.73 9.13
N ALA A 43 8.28 5.00 8.79
CA ALA A 43 6.95 5.46 8.39
C ALA A 43 6.54 4.83 7.04
N ILE A 44 7.47 4.79 6.08
CA ILE A 44 7.22 4.17 4.77
C ILE A 44 7.02 2.66 4.92
N GLN A 45 7.83 1.98 5.74
CA GLN A 45 7.66 0.54 5.97
C GLN A 45 6.31 0.22 6.61
N LYS A 46 5.83 1.02 7.58
CA LYS A 46 4.49 0.85 8.15
C LYS A 46 3.38 0.95 7.11
N ALA A 47 3.49 1.89 6.17
CA ALA A 47 2.51 2.02 5.09
C ALA A 47 2.53 0.77 4.18
N VAL A 48 3.71 0.26 3.83
CA VAL A 48 3.89 -0.97 3.05
C VAL A 48 3.33 -2.18 3.80
N ASP A 49 3.58 -2.29 5.10
CA ASP A 49 3.10 -3.38 5.93
C ASP A 49 1.56 -3.40 5.98
N ALA A 50 0.93 -2.24 6.20
CA ALA A 50 -0.52 -2.12 6.21
C ALA A 50 -1.15 -2.43 4.83
N ALA A 51 -0.50 -2.00 3.74
CA ALA A 51 -0.91 -2.31 2.38
C ALA A 51 -0.74 -3.79 2.05
N ALA A 52 0.28 -4.47 2.58
CA ALA A 52 0.53 -5.88 2.31
C ALA A 52 -0.54 -6.79 2.95
N GLU A 53 -1.04 -6.42 4.13
CA GLU A 53 -2.06 -7.19 4.85
C GLU A 53 -3.40 -7.23 4.11
N ASN A 54 -3.83 -6.10 3.54
CA ASN A 54 -5.16 -5.97 2.94
C ASN A 54 -5.14 -5.83 1.41
N GLY A 55 -3.96 -5.69 0.82
CA GLY A 55 -3.78 -5.24 -0.56
C GLY A 55 -4.02 -3.74 -0.70
N GLY A 56 -3.28 -3.08 -1.61
CA GLY A 56 -3.54 -1.67 -1.91
C GLY A 56 -2.34 -0.90 -2.41
N THR A 57 -2.48 0.41 -2.43
CA THR A 57 -1.48 1.34 -2.98
C THR A 57 -0.88 2.20 -1.88
N VAL A 58 0.43 2.12 -1.68
CA VAL A 58 1.19 3.07 -0.86
C VAL A 58 1.42 4.33 -1.69
N ARG A 59 0.91 5.46 -1.20
CA ARG A 59 0.99 6.76 -1.88
C ARG A 59 2.13 7.58 -1.29
N VAL A 60 3.08 7.98 -2.13
CA VAL A 60 4.12 8.95 -1.80
C VAL A 60 3.75 10.29 -2.44
N PRO A 61 3.31 11.29 -1.66
CA PRO A 61 2.93 12.59 -2.21
C PRO A 61 4.18 13.40 -2.63
N ALA A 62 3.97 14.57 -3.23
CA ALA A 62 5.06 15.47 -3.57
C ALA A 62 5.91 15.84 -2.34
N GLY A 63 7.23 15.90 -2.52
CA GLY A 63 8.19 16.20 -1.44
C GLY A 63 9.39 15.27 -1.41
N THR A 64 10.37 15.60 -0.58
CA THR A 64 11.62 14.83 -0.45
C THR A 64 11.62 14.02 0.82
N PHE A 65 11.70 12.70 0.69
CA PHE A 65 11.68 11.75 1.81
C PHE A 65 13.01 11.03 1.89
N LEU A 66 13.82 11.38 2.90
CA LEU A 66 15.05 10.64 3.21
C LEU A 66 14.69 9.25 3.72
N THR A 67 15.26 8.18 3.15
CA THR A 67 14.94 6.80 3.52
C THR A 67 16.15 5.86 3.34
N GLY A 68 16.21 4.83 4.17
CA GLY A 68 17.05 3.65 3.98
C GLY A 68 16.33 2.58 3.15
N THR A 69 16.69 1.31 3.36
CA THR A 69 16.04 0.18 2.67
C THR A 69 14.55 0.10 2.98
N ILE A 70 13.72 0.02 1.94
CA ILE A 70 12.28 -0.27 2.02
C ILE A 70 12.07 -1.69 1.49
N PHE A 71 11.42 -2.54 2.29
CA PHE A 71 11.09 -3.90 1.89
C PHE A 71 9.68 -3.95 1.34
N LEU A 72 9.57 -3.95 0.00
CA LEU A 72 8.29 -4.17 -0.68
C LEU A 72 7.78 -5.59 -0.43
N LYS A 73 6.46 -5.72 -0.34
CA LYS A 73 5.74 -6.96 -0.07
C LYS A 73 4.76 -7.26 -1.20
N SER A 74 4.33 -8.51 -1.28
CA SER A 74 3.26 -8.92 -2.19
C SER A 74 1.99 -8.10 -1.97
N ARG A 75 1.21 -7.90 -3.04
CA ARG A 75 -0.07 -7.15 -3.03
C ARG A 75 0.03 -5.64 -2.77
N VAL A 76 1.25 -5.10 -2.80
CA VAL A 76 1.49 -3.66 -2.66
C VAL A 76 1.80 -3.04 -4.02
N THR A 77 1.05 -2.00 -4.38
CA THR A 77 1.48 -1.03 -5.38
C THR A 77 2.17 0.12 -4.66
N PHE A 78 3.40 0.45 -5.07
CA PHE A 78 4.13 1.58 -4.50
C PHE A 78 4.14 2.72 -5.50
N ASP A 79 3.33 3.75 -5.24
CA ASP A 79 3.02 4.83 -6.18
C ASP A 79 3.75 6.13 -5.77
N LEU A 80 4.63 6.58 -6.66
CA LEU A 80 5.32 7.86 -6.53
C LEU A 80 4.54 8.93 -7.27
N GLY A 81 3.85 9.78 -6.52
CA GLY A 81 3.13 10.92 -7.07
C GLY A 81 4.07 11.91 -7.76
N ALA A 82 3.51 12.78 -8.60
CA ALA A 82 4.27 13.84 -9.25
C ALA A 82 5.00 14.71 -8.21
N GLY A 83 6.31 14.89 -8.37
CA GLY A 83 7.15 15.65 -7.45
C GLY A 83 7.58 14.90 -6.17
N ALA A 84 7.26 13.61 -6.05
CA ALA A 84 7.81 12.77 -4.99
C ALA A 84 9.28 12.44 -5.26
N ILE A 85 10.13 12.57 -4.25
CA ILE A 85 11.55 12.21 -4.28
C ILE A 85 11.84 11.28 -3.12
N LEU A 86 12.29 10.05 -3.42
CA LEU A 86 12.92 9.18 -2.43
C LEU A 86 14.42 9.48 -2.40
N LEU A 87 14.86 10.12 -1.34
CA LEU A 87 16.27 10.45 -1.13
C LEU A 87 16.92 9.32 -0.33
N GLY A 88 17.93 8.67 -0.89
CA GLY A 88 18.68 7.62 -0.18
C GLY A 88 19.47 8.21 0.99
N SER A 89 19.43 7.55 2.16
CA SER A 89 20.28 7.90 3.29
C SER A 89 21.76 7.83 2.91
N PRO A 90 22.62 8.77 3.34
CA PRO A 90 24.06 8.64 3.14
C PRO A 90 24.71 7.62 4.09
N ALA A 91 24.00 7.13 5.11
CA ALA A 91 24.55 6.25 6.13
C ALA A 91 24.39 4.77 5.78
N ILE A 92 25.51 4.04 5.66
CA ILE A 92 25.49 2.61 5.30
C ILE A 92 24.64 1.74 6.25
N LYS A 93 24.56 2.13 7.53
CA LYS A 93 23.77 1.42 8.56
C LYS A 93 22.27 1.41 8.27
N ASP A 94 21.77 2.34 7.45
CA ASP A 94 20.36 2.43 7.09
C ASP A 94 20.00 1.47 5.94
N TYR A 95 21.01 0.80 5.37
CA TYR A 95 20.86 -0.22 4.35
C TYR A 95 21.05 -1.60 4.95
N THR A 96 19.93 -2.28 5.20
CA THR A 96 19.97 -3.65 5.67
C THR A 96 20.58 -4.55 4.59
N PRO A 97 21.64 -5.32 4.90
CA PRO A 97 22.20 -6.28 3.96
C PRO A 97 21.15 -7.35 3.65
N VAL A 98 20.85 -7.50 2.36
CA VAL A 98 20.02 -8.59 1.85
C VAL A 98 20.94 -9.78 1.57
N SER A 99 20.79 -10.84 2.37
CA SER A 99 21.39 -12.13 2.07
C SER A 99 20.63 -12.75 0.91
N TRP A 100 21.09 -12.50 -0.31
CA TRP A 100 20.66 -13.28 -1.46
C TRP A 100 21.34 -14.62 -1.36
N GLY A 101 20.56 -15.71 -1.30
CA GLY A 101 21.12 -17.05 -1.41
C GLY A 101 21.87 -17.15 -2.73
N HIS A 102 23.19 -17.29 -2.67
CA HIS A 102 23.94 -17.92 -3.75
C HIS A 102 23.32 -19.31 -3.93
N HIS A 103 22.43 -19.47 -4.89
CA HIS A 103 22.34 -20.76 -5.55
C HIS A 103 23.63 -20.84 -6.36
N GLU A 104 24.59 -21.58 -5.84
CA GLU A 104 25.72 -22.04 -6.63
C GLU A 104 25.15 -23.01 -7.66
N ASP A 105 24.94 -22.54 -8.89
CA ASP A 105 24.77 -23.37 -10.09
C ASP A 105 26.08 -23.46 -10.89
#